data_AF-A0A920M1V7-F1
#
_entry.id   AF-A0A920M1V7-F1
#
_cell.length_a   1.000
_cell.length_b   1.000
_cell.length_c   1.000
_cell.angle_alpha   90.00
_cell.angle_beta   90.00
_cell.angle_gamma   90.00
#
_symmetry.space_group_name_H-M   'P 1'
#
loop_
_entity.id
_entity.type
_entity.pdbx_description
1 polymer ?
#
loop_
_entity_poly.entity_id
_entity_poly.type
_entity_poly.pdbx_seq_one_letter_code
_entity_poly.pdbx_strand_id
1 'polypeptide(L)'
;MFQMIFIQVFLVIIGLTGGIGSGKSLALSYFQKLKIDSISADLTVKKVIDEDECAKNELIKLVGKEIIDPNEAVDRKILREKIFNDDILKTKLRILFIRLFKKIMNFVGLHPLHMWL
;
A
#
# COMPACT_ATOMS: atom_id res chain seq x y z
N MET A 1 -11.17 44.99 -9.00
CA MET A 1 -11.43 43.74 -9.74
C MET A 1 -10.17 42.89 -9.64
N PHE A 2 -10.08 41.99 -8.64
CA PHE A 2 -8.94 41.09 -8.48
C PHE A 2 -9.21 39.81 -9.28
N GLN A 3 -8.38 39.53 -10.29
CA GLN A 3 -8.38 38.24 -10.95
C GLN A 3 -7.60 37.24 -10.09
N MET A 4 -8.27 36.18 -9.66
CA MET A 4 -7.65 35.05 -8.99
C MET A 4 -6.96 34.19 -10.07
N ILE A 5 -5.63 34.07 -9.98
CA ILE A 5 -4.85 33.19 -10.85
C ILE A 5 -4.96 31.77 -10.30
N PHE A 6 -5.53 30.86 -11.08
CA PHE A 6 -5.49 29.43 -10.78
C PHE A 6 -4.21 28.84 -11.34
N ILE A 7 -3.31 28.37 -10.46
CA ILE A 7 -2.13 27.60 -10.85
C ILE A 7 -2.55 26.13 -10.88
N GLN A 8 -2.56 25.54 -12.07
CA GLN A 8 -2.80 24.10 -12.23
C GLN A 8 -1.49 23.34 -12.07
N VAL A 9 -1.39 22.51 -11.04
CA VAL A 9 -0.23 21.63 -10.82
C VAL A 9 -0.52 20.26 -11.45
N PHE A 10 0.38 19.78 -12.31
CA PHE A 10 0.31 18.43 -12.87
C PHE A 10 1.22 17.49 -12.07
N LEU A 11 0.63 16.47 -11.46
CA LEU A 11 1.35 15.41 -10.76
C LEU A 11 1.75 14.30 -11.75
N VAL A 12 3.02 13.90 -11.71
CA VAL A 12 3.53 12.75 -12.49
C VAL A 12 3.69 11.55 -11.56
N ILE A 13 3.00 10.46 -11.86
CA ILE A 13 3.10 9.20 -11.11
C ILE A 13 3.98 8.23 -11.90
N ILE A 14 5.06 7.76 -11.27
CA ILE A 14 6.01 6.81 -11.87
C ILE A 14 5.94 5.48 -11.10
N GLY A 15 5.62 4.40 -11.81
CA GLY A 15 5.58 3.05 -11.25
C GLY A 15 6.93 2.35 -11.35
N LEU A 16 7.54 2.01 -10.21
CA LEU A 16 8.78 1.23 -10.17
C LEU A 16 8.46 -0.27 -10.05
N THR A 17 8.82 -1.07 -11.06
CA THR A 17 8.58 -2.52 -11.10
C THR A 17 9.89 -3.31 -11.33
N GLY A 18 9.84 -4.64 -11.19
CA GLY A 18 11.01 -5.52 -11.34
C GLY A 18 10.95 -6.78 -10.48
N GLY A 19 11.81 -7.77 -10.77
CA GLY A 19 11.88 -9.05 -10.05
C GLY A 19 12.46 -8.96 -8.62
N ILE A 20 12.44 -10.07 -7.88
CA ILE A 20 13.07 -10.15 -6.55
C ILE A 20 14.57 -9.85 -6.68
N GLY A 21 15.14 -9.08 -5.76
CA GLY A 21 16.56 -8.72 -5.80
C GLY A 21 16.94 -7.62 -6.80
N SER A 22 16.01 -7.08 -7.58
CA SER A 22 16.30 -6.07 -8.62
C SER A 22 16.63 -4.65 -8.09
N GLY A 23 16.82 -4.47 -6.78
CA GLY A 23 17.19 -3.18 -6.19
C GLY A 23 16.06 -2.14 -6.08
N LYS A 24 14.78 -2.48 -6.28
CA LYS A 24 13.65 -1.51 -6.21
C LYS A 24 13.62 -0.71 -4.90
N SER A 25 13.75 -1.39 -3.76
CA SER A 25 13.74 -0.72 -2.45
C SER A 25 14.91 0.25 -2.30
N LEU A 26 16.06 -0.08 -2.90
CA LEU A 26 17.22 0.80 -2.92
C LEU A 26 16.96 2.03 -3.79
N ALA A 27 16.42 1.85 -5.00
CA ALA A 27 16.02 2.97 -5.87
C ALA A 27 14.99 3.88 -5.18
N LEU A 28 14.01 3.30 -4.49
CA LEU A 28 13.00 4.05 -3.72
C LEU A 28 13.66 4.88 -2.60
N SER A 29 14.65 4.33 -1.90
CA SER A 29 15.42 5.07 -0.89
C SER A 29 16.21 6.25 -1.47
N TYR A 30 16.70 6.14 -2.72
CA TYR A 30 17.36 7.24 -3.40
C TYR A 30 16.39 8.35 -3.78
N PHE A 31 15.19 8.02 -4.27
CA PHE A 31 14.15 9.02 -4.55
C PHE A 31 13.76 9.79 -3.28
N GLN A 32 13.64 9.11 -2.13
CA GLN A 32 13.39 9.76 -0.84
C GLN A 32 14.49 10.75 -0.45
N LYS A 33 15.76 10.39 -0.65
CA LYS A 33 16.89 11.30 -0.40
C LYS A 33 16.86 12.55 -1.27
N LEU A 34 16.31 12.42 -2.48
CA LEU A 34 16.07 13.54 -3.40
C LEU A 34 14.78 14.33 -3.10
N LYS A 35 14.12 14.04 -1.97
CA LYS A 35 12.83 14.65 -1.56
C LYS A 35 11.70 14.41 -2.56
N ILE A 36 11.75 13.30 -3.30
CA ILE A 36 10.66 12.85 -4.16
C ILE A 36 9.71 11.99 -3.32
N ASP A 37 8.45 12.38 -3.29
CA ASP A 37 7.39 11.61 -2.65
C ASP A 37 7.32 10.22 -3.27
N SER A 38 7.46 9.21 -2.42
CA SER A 38 7.57 7.82 -2.87
C SER A 38 6.84 6.89 -1.94
N ILE A 39 6.14 5.95 -2.55
CA ILE A 39 5.24 5.02 -1.86
C ILE A 39 5.64 3.60 -2.27
N SER A 40 5.87 2.74 -1.29
CA SER A 40 6.01 1.30 -1.52
C SER A 40 4.64 0.64 -1.40
N ALA A 41 4.16 -0.02 -2.45
CA ALA A 41 2.87 -0.72 -2.43
C ALA A 41 2.81 -1.77 -1.31
N ASP A 42 3.88 -2.55 -1.14
CA ASP A 42 3.96 -3.58 -0.11
C ASP A 42 3.88 -2.99 1.29
N LEU A 43 4.66 -1.93 1.59
CA LEU A 43 4.63 -1.31 2.91
C LEU A 43 3.29 -0.64 3.21
N THR A 44 2.70 -0.01 2.19
CA THR A 44 1.45 0.74 2.33
C THR A 44 0.28 -0.18 2.63
N VAL A 45 0.14 -1.30 1.90
CA VAL A 45 -0.93 -2.26 2.16
C VAL A 45 -0.74 -2.92 3.53
N LYS A 46 0.50 -3.21 3.93
CA LYS A 46 0.78 -3.76 5.27
C LYS A 46 0.32 -2.82 6.37
N LYS A 47 0.67 -1.53 6.25
CA LYS A 47 0.27 -0.50 7.21
C LYS A 47 -1.27 -0.39 7.30
N VAL A 48 -1.95 -0.39 6.15
CA VAL A 48 -3.42 -0.36 6.12
C VAL A 48 -4.04 -1.59 6.76
N ILE A 49 -3.51 -2.80 6.55
CA ILE A 49 -4.04 -4.00 7.21
C ILE A 49 -3.87 -3.94 8.73
N ASP A 50 -2.78 -3.35 9.21
CA ASP A 50 -2.50 -3.26 10.64
C ASP A 50 -3.37 -2.17 11.32
N GLU A 51 -3.64 -1.06 10.62
CA GLU A 51 -4.35 0.14 11.13
C GLU A 51 -5.86 0.20 10.82
N ASP A 52 -6.32 -0.35 9.69
CA ASP A 52 -7.73 -0.35 9.28
C ASP A 52 -8.39 -1.68 9.70
N GLU A 53 -9.25 -1.63 10.72
CA GLU A 53 -9.97 -2.81 11.21
C GLU A 53 -10.84 -3.47 10.14
N CYS A 54 -11.41 -2.72 9.20
CA CYS A 54 -12.18 -3.32 8.11
C CYS A 54 -11.28 -4.12 7.19
N ALA A 55 -10.10 -3.60 6.85
CA ALA A 55 -9.10 -4.33 6.05
C ALA A 55 -8.58 -5.57 6.80
N LYS A 56 -8.31 -5.45 8.11
CA LYS A 56 -7.90 -6.57 8.97
C LYS A 56 -8.98 -7.65 9.03
N ASN A 57 -10.25 -7.26 9.22
CA ASN A 57 -11.37 -8.18 9.27
C ASN A 57 -11.62 -8.88 7.93
N GLU A 58 -11.45 -8.20 6.79
CA GLU A 58 -11.51 -8.83 5.48
C GLU A 58 -10.38 -9.86 5.30
N LEU A 59 -9.17 -9.57 5.77
CA LEU A 59 -8.05 -10.51 5.75
C LEU A 59 -8.34 -11.74 6.62
N ILE A 60 -8.87 -11.54 7.83
CA ILE A 60 -9.28 -12.62 8.75
C ILE A 60 -10.36 -13.50 8.11
N LYS A 61 -11.38 -12.90 7.48
CA LYS A 61 -12.43 -13.64 6.76
C LYS A 61 -11.87 -14.48 5.61
N LEU A 62 -10.81 -14.00 4.97
CA LEU A 62 -10.21 -14.66 3.83
C LEU A 62 -9.28 -15.81 4.23
N VAL A 63 -8.49 -15.63 5.28
CA VAL A 63 -7.36 -16.51 5.64
C VAL A 63 -7.63 -17.36 6.89
N GLY A 64 -8.47 -16.87 7.80
CA GLY A 64 -8.72 -17.41 9.14
C GLY A 64 -8.27 -16.46 10.26
N LYS A 65 -8.65 -16.73 11.51
CA LYS A 65 -8.28 -15.91 12.69
C LYS A 65 -6.90 -16.28 13.25
N GLU A 66 -6.41 -17.46 12.92
CA GLU A 66 -5.10 -18.02 13.29
C GLU A 66 -3.90 -17.22 12.79
N ILE A 67 -4.10 -16.26 11.87
CA ILE A 67 -3.06 -15.31 11.47
C ILE A 67 -2.97 -14.08 12.37
N ILE A 68 -3.76 -14.01 13.45
CA ILE A 68 -3.72 -12.91 14.40
C ILE A 68 -2.99 -13.38 15.66
N ASP A 69 -1.96 -12.64 16.06
CA ASP A 69 -1.18 -12.90 17.26
C ASP A 69 -1.92 -12.41 18.53
N PRO A 70 -1.42 -12.74 19.73
CA PRO A 70 -2.03 -12.28 20.99
C PRO A 70 -2.04 -10.76 21.18
N ASN A 71 -1.28 -10.00 20.38
CA ASN A 71 -1.23 -8.54 20.42
C ASN A 71 -2.13 -7.89 19.35
N GLU A 72 -3.04 -8.66 18.74
CA GLU A 72 -3.95 -8.23 17.67
C GLU A 72 -3.24 -7.78 16.37
N ALA A 73 -1.99 -8.20 16.19
CA ALA A 73 -1.21 -7.97 14.99
C ALA A 73 -1.25 -9.19 14.05
N VAL A 74 -1.02 -8.96 12.76
CA VAL A 74 -0.98 -10.05 11.78
C VAL A 74 0.35 -10.82 11.87
N ASP A 75 0.29 -12.11 12.19
CA ASP A 75 1.42 -13.04 12.09
C ASP A 75 1.74 -13.33 10.61
N ARG A 76 2.80 -12.68 10.14
CA ARG A 76 3.27 -12.77 8.76
C ARG A 76 4.00 -14.08 8.44
N LYS A 77 4.43 -14.86 9.43
CA LYS A 77 4.97 -16.21 9.18
C LYS A 77 3.82 -17.14 8.85
N ILE A 78 2.81 -17.21 9.72
CA ILE A 78 1.63 -18.08 9.53
C ILE A 78 0.90 -17.70 8.22
N LEU A 79 0.72 -16.40 7.98
CA LEU A 79 0.12 -15.92 6.73
C LEU A 79 0.90 -16.40 5.50
N ARG A 80 2.23 -16.30 5.50
CA ARG A 80 3.07 -16.76 4.38
C ARG A 80 2.99 -18.25 4.16
N GLU A 81 3.04 -19.04 5.23
CA GLU A 81 2.95 -20.51 5.16
C GLU A 81 1.63 -20.95 4.52
N LYS A 82 0.51 -20.34 4.92
CA LYS A 82 -0.80 -20.60 4.32
C LYS A 82 -0.86 -20.24 2.84
N ILE A 83 -0.40 -19.05 2.48
CA ILE A 83 -0.42 -18.57 1.09
C ILE A 83 0.47 -19.42 0.18
N PHE A 84 1.59 -19.92 0.71
CA PHE A 84 2.54 -20.71 -0.08
C PHE A 84 1.98 -22.09 -0.44
N ASN A 85 1.10 -22.64 0.39
CA ASN A 85 0.50 -23.95 0.21
C ASN A 85 -0.88 -23.92 -0.49
N ASP A 86 -1.43 -22.74 -0.79
CA ASP A 86 -2.75 -22.57 -1.42
C ASP A 86 -2.74 -21.46 -2.47
N ASP A 87 -2.67 -21.86 -3.75
CA ASP A 87 -2.66 -20.94 -4.90
C ASP A 87 -3.96 -20.14 -5.07
N ILE A 88 -5.10 -20.70 -4.63
CA ILE A 88 -6.40 -20.01 -4.67
C ILE A 88 -6.38 -18.89 -3.62
N LEU A 89 -5.93 -19.20 -2.41
CA LEU A 89 -5.78 -18.22 -1.34
C LEU A 89 -4.80 -17.11 -1.73
N LYS A 90 -3.66 -17.47 -2.33
CA LYS A 90 -2.67 -16.53 -2.87
C LYS A 90 -3.28 -15.56 -3.87
N THR A 91 -4.12 -16.07 -4.77
CA THR A 91 -4.79 -15.25 -5.77
C THR A 91 -5.81 -14.31 -5.13
N LYS A 92 -6.65 -14.80 -4.21
CA LYS A 92 -7.62 -13.98 -3.49
C LYS A 92 -6.94 -12.88 -2.67
N LEU A 93 -5.85 -13.19 -1.99
CA LEU A 93 -5.09 -12.23 -1.22
C LEU A 93 -4.49 -11.14 -2.11
N ARG A 94 -3.93 -11.52 -3.26
CA ARG A 94 -3.41 -10.56 -4.24
C ARG A 94 -4.50 -9.59 -4.70
N ILE A 95 -5.73 -10.07 -4.93
CA ILE A 95 -6.88 -9.23 -5.31
C ILE A 95 -7.23 -8.26 -4.18
N LEU A 96 -7.27 -8.73 -2.93
CA LEU A 96 -7.49 -7.88 -1.76
C LEU A 96 -6.43 -6.77 -1.69
N PHE A 97 -5.16 -7.11 -1.85
CA PHE A 97 -4.05 -6.16 -1.81
C PHE A 97 -4.15 -5.11 -2.92
N ILE A 98 -4.48 -5.50 -4.15
CA ILE A 98 -4.70 -4.57 -5.27
C ILE A 98 -5.86 -3.61 -4.96
N ARG A 99 -6.97 -4.11 -4.40
CA ARG A 99 -8.11 -3.28 -4.03
C ARG A 99 -7.76 -2.26 -2.95
N LEU A 100 -7.07 -2.70 -1.89
CA LEU A 100 -6.61 -1.81 -0.82
C LEU A 100 -5.65 -0.74 -1.36
N PHE A 101 -4.67 -1.14 -2.18
CA PHE A 101 -3.74 -0.20 -2.77
C PHE A 101 -4.44 0.83 -3.68
N LYS A 102 -5.41 0.42 -4.51
CA LYS A 102 -6.22 1.35 -5.31
C LYS A 102 -7.00 2.34 -4.45
N LYS A 103 -7.58 1.90 -3.33
CA LYS A 103 -8.29 2.79 -2.39
C LYS A 103 -7.36 3.88 -1.87
N ILE A 104 -6.11 3.52 -1.53
CA ILE A 104 -5.10 4.47 -1.03
C ILE A 104 -4.65 5.43 -2.14
N MET A 105 -4.37 4.91 -3.34
CA MET A 105 -3.95 5.74 -4.47
C MET A 105 -5.05 6.72 -4.91
N ASN A 106 -6.32 6.33 -4.84
CA ASN A 106 -7.42 7.26 -5.10
C ASN A 106 -7.48 8.38 -4.06
N PHE A 107 -7.22 8.08 -2.79
CA PHE A 107 -7.16 9.09 -1.74
C PHE A 107 -6.01 10.08 -1.97
N VAL A 108 -4.82 9.58 -2.31
CA VAL A 108 -3.64 10.41 -2.61
C VAL A 108 -3.85 11.22 -3.91
N GLY A 109 -4.44 10.62 -4.94
CA GLY A 109 -4.68 11.27 -6.23
C GLY A 109 -5.78 12.33 -6.22
N LEU A 110 -6.71 12.29 -5.25
CA LEU A 110 -7.79 13.28 -5.10
C LEU A 110 -7.42 14.45 -4.19
N HIS A 111 -6.33 14.34 -3.44
CA HIS A 111 -5.73 15.45 -2.72
C HIS A 111 -4.38 15.80 -3.35
N PRO A 112 -4.36 16.57 -4.45
CA PRO A 112 -3.27 17.51 -4.60
C PRO A 112 -3.30 18.41 -3.35
N LEU A 113 -2.47 18.07 -2.37
CA LEU A 113 -2.03 18.94 -1.30
C LEU A 113 -1.84 20.36 -1.93
N HIS A 114 -2.52 21.46 -1.58
CA HIS A 114 -3.00 21.90 -0.26
C HIS A 114 -2.22 21.25 0.88
N MET A 115 -0.89 21.26 0.70
CA MET A 115 0.05 21.17 1.80
C MET A 115 -0.07 22.52 2.47
N TRP A 116 -0.50 22.53 3.73
CA TRP A 116 -0.49 23.72 4.56
C TRP A 116 0.94 24.25 4.61
N LEU A 117 1.14 25.39 3.94
CA LEU A 117 2.07 26.46 4.31
C LEU A 117 1.25 27.76 4.28
#